data_AF-A0A352IU70-F1
#
_entry.id   AF-A0A352IU70-F1
#
_cell.length_a   1.000
_cell.length_b   1.000
_cell.length_c   1.000
_cell.angle_alpha   90.00
_cell.angle_beta   90.00
_cell.angle_gamma   90.00
#
_symmetry.space_group_name_H-M   'P 1'
#
loop_
_entity.id
_entity.type
_entity.pdbx_description
1 polymer ?
#
loop_
_entity_poly.entity_id
_entity_poly.type
_entity_poly.pdbx_seq_one_letter_code
_entity_poly.pdbx_strand_id
1 'polypeptide(L)' 'SALSEPFSQSLAKLNVHTPEETATNLLEVLDGLGEDDNGKFLSWDGTELPW' A
#
# COMPACT_ATOMS: atom_id res chain seq x y z
N SER A 1 22.10 -5.76 5.16
CA SER A 1 20.80 -5.54 5.81
C SER A 1 20.69 -6.25 7.16
N ALA A 2 21.57 -5.98 8.12
CA ALA A 2 21.58 -6.69 9.42
C ALA A 2 20.33 -6.44 10.28
N LEU A 3 19.69 -5.27 10.13
CA LEU A 3 18.50 -4.91 10.91
C LEU A 3 17.19 -5.50 10.37
N SER A 4 17.16 -5.91 9.10
CA SER A 4 15.95 -6.46 8.44
C SER A 4 15.89 -7.98 8.49
N GLU A 5 17.02 -8.63 8.80
CA GLU A 5 17.19 -10.08 8.82
C GLU A 5 16.20 -10.82 9.75
N PRO A 6 15.95 -10.38 11.02
CA PRO A 6 15.01 -11.08 11.89
C PRO A 6 13.54 -10.94 11.47
N PHE A 7 13.20 -9.97 10.61
CA PHE A 7 11.83 -9.72 10.14
C PHE A 7 11.54 -10.33 8.77
N SER A 8 12.58 -10.88 8.11
CA SER A 8 12.48 -11.41 6.75
C SER A 8 11.63 -12.69 6.67
N GLN A 9 11.56 -13.47 7.75
CA GLN A 9 10.74 -14.69 7.83
C GLN A 9 9.23 -14.38 7.79
N SER A 10 8.82 -13.18 8.20
CA SER A 10 7.42 -12.74 8.19
C SER A 10 6.94 -12.34 6.80
N LEU A 11 7.86 -12.05 5.87
CA LEU A 11 7.53 -11.56 4.52
C LEU A 11 6.72 -12.58 3.71
N ALA A 12 6.93 -13.88 3.94
CA ALA A 12 6.16 -14.94 3.28
C ALA A 12 4.66 -14.93 3.61
N LYS A 13 4.26 -14.19 4.66
CA LYS A 13 2.86 -14.03 5.09
C LYS A 13 2.30 -12.64 4.78
N LEU A 14 3.12 -11.77 4.20
CA LEU A 14 2.76 -10.40 3.88
C LEU A 14 2.63 -10.25 2.37
N ASN A 15 1.74 -9.37 1.95
CA ASN A 15 1.72 -8.93 0.56
C ASN A 15 2.80 -7.86 0.42
N VAL A 16 3.98 -8.25 -0.07
CA VAL A 16 5.14 -7.37 -0.21
C VAL A 16 5.23 -6.96 -1.66
N HIS A 17 5.15 -5.65 -1.90
CA HIS A 17 5.29 -5.05 -3.22
C HIS A 17 6.68 -4.45 -3.37
N THR A 18 7.19 -4.47 -4.60
CA THR A 18 8.31 -3.62 -4.98
C THR A 18 7.90 -2.15 -4.92
N PRO A 19 8.88 -1.22 -4.83
CA PRO A 19 8.60 0.21 -4.93
C PRO A 19 7.86 0.58 -6.22
N GLU A 20 8.23 -0.01 -7.34
CA GLU A 20 7.65 0.24 -8.66
C GLU A 20 6.19 -0.23 -8.75
N GLU A 21 5.89 -1.42 -8.24
CA GLU A 21 4.51 -1.92 -8.14
C GLU A 21 3.65 -1.03 -7.24
N THR A 22 4.18 -0.65 -6.07
CA THR A 22 3.46 0.22 -5.14
C THR A 22 3.16 1.58 -5.78
N ALA A 23 4.13 2.18 -6.47
CA ALA A 23 3.94 3.44 -7.16
C ALA A 23 2.86 3.34 -8.24
N THR A 24 2.85 2.24 -9.01
CA THR A 24 1.84 2.00 -10.06
C THR A 24 0.44 1.89 -9.45
N ASN A 25 0.27 1.07 -8.40
CA ASN A 25 -1.02 0.89 -7.74
C ASN A 25 -1.55 2.22 -7.15
N LEU A 26 -0.67 3.03 -6.54
CA LEU A 26 -1.07 4.33 -6.00
C LEU A 26 -1.52 5.30 -7.09
N LEU A 27 -0.86 5.32 -8.25
CA LEU A 27 -1.28 6.16 -9.37
C LEU A 27 -2.67 5.74 -9.87
N GLU A 28 -2.94 4.44 -9.98
CA GLU A 28 -4.26 3.93 -10.36
C GLU A 28 -5.36 4.33 -9.37
N VAL A 29 -5.08 4.27 -8.05
CA VAL A 29 -6.01 4.73 -7.01
C VAL A 29 -6.28 6.23 -7.17
N LEU A 30 -5.22 7.04 -7.29
CA LEU A 30 -5.32 8.50 -7.38
C LEU A 30 -6.08 8.96 -8.63
N ASP A 31 -5.91 8.30 -9.77
CA ASP A 31 -6.61 8.60 -11.01
C ASP A 31 -8.14 8.39 -10.90
N GLY A 32 -8.60 7.58 -9.95
CA GLY A 32 -10.01 7.29 -9.71
C GLY A 32 -10.70 8.16 -8.65
N LEU A 33 -9.97 9.03 -7.94
CA LEU A 33 -10.53 9.77 -6.80
C LEU A 33 -11.38 10.97 -7.23
N GLY A 34 -12.48 11.19 -6.49
CA GLY A 34 -13.35 12.35 -6.60
C GLY A 34 -13.46 13.16 -5.30
N GLU A 35 -14.30 14.20 -5.33
CA GLU A 35 -14.55 15.06 -4.16
C GLU A 35 -15.11 14.27 -2.96
N ASP A 36 -15.92 13.24 -3.21
CA ASP A 36 -16.54 12.38 -2.19
C ASP A 36 -15.53 11.47 -1.47
N ASP A 37 -14.31 11.35 -1.99
CA ASP A 37 -13.24 10.57 -1.36
C ASP A 37 -12.42 11.39 -0.35
N ASN A 38 -12.70 12.70 -0.23
CA ASN A 38 -12.00 13.57 0.69
C ASN A 38 -12.15 13.10 2.15
N GLY A 39 -11.03 12.91 2.84
CA GLY A 39 -11.00 12.49 4.24
C GLY A 39 -11.04 10.97 4.46
N LYS A 40 -11.14 10.16 3.40
CA LYS A 40 -10.96 8.71 3.49
C LYS A 40 -9.51 8.36 3.76
N PHE A 41 -9.29 7.26 4.47
CA PHE A 41 -7.97 6.65 4.61
C PHE A 41 -7.89 5.45 3.67
N LEU A 42 -7.06 5.50 2.63
CA LEU A 42 -7.02 4.48 1.58
C LEU A 42 -5.71 3.69 1.61
N SER A 43 -5.82 2.38 1.36
CA SER A 43 -4.71 1.46 1.11
C SER A 43 -4.19 1.61 -0.33
N TRP A 44 -3.04 0.99 -0.62
CA TRP A 44 -2.38 1.02 -1.93
C TRP A 44 -3.23 0.42 -3.07
N ASP A 45 -4.24 -0.37 -2.75
CA ASP A 45 -5.20 -1.00 -3.67
C ASP A 45 -6.55 -0.27 -3.74
N GLY A 46 -6.68 0.88 -3.06
CA GLY A 46 -7.90 1.67 -3.00
C GLY A 46 -8.90 1.20 -1.94
N THR A 47 -8.58 0.17 -1.16
CA THR A 47 -9.42 -0.26 -0.03
C THR A 47 -9.45 0.83 1.05
N GLU A 48 -10.64 1.21 1.51
CA GLU A 48 -10.79 2.13 2.64
C GLU A 48 -10.44 1.43 3.96
N LEU A 49 -9.59 2.09 4.74
CA LEU A 49 -9.07 1.64 6.02
C LEU A 49 -9.74 2.39 7.18
N PRO A 50 -9.89 1.76 8.35
CA PRO A 50 -10.29 2.46 9.56
C PRO A 50 -9.20 3.41 10.05
N TRP A 51 -9.61 4.53 10.64
CA TRP A 51 -8.74 5.45 11.38
C TRP A 51 -8.24 4.86 12.70
#